data_AF-A0A2T2X1B1-F1
#
_entry.id   AF-A0A2T2X1B1-F1
#
_cell.length_a   1.000
_cell.length_b   1.000
_cell.length_c   1.000
_cell.angle_alpha   90.00
_cell.angle_beta   90.00
_cell.angle_gamma   90.00
#
_symmetry.space_group_name_H-M   'P 1'
#
loop_
_entity.id
_entity.type
_entity.pdbx_description
1 polymer ?
#
loop_
_entity_poly.entity_id
_entity_poly.type
_entity_poly.pdbx_seq_one_letter_code
_entity_poly.pdbx_strand_id
1 'polypeptide(L)'
;MHSAILLSAGLLGLSVTGFLSSYRPVLLSLGSLVSLILPSHIVAMSTLLMVWGLDTFWTSRLQRQRQELNEQETELFLRRLSRMLKARGSLAYALDDLGRADSRIQLYAEPERVLDELSLQWSTDAIRVVASSAKWADRYGGSLENIIEHVIKHMALSRRWRFQRRLEEMTLESTVFILTLAPYVVLLLLKMAIPTFYGVFIGTGLGHVMLILSGIISFLVLQIFSWHIRNEVRP
;
A
#
# COMPACT_ATOMS: atom_id res chain seq x y z
N MET A 1 -33.55 -17.84 14.88
CA MET A 1 -33.35 -16.39 15.09
C MET A 1 -32.07 -16.06 15.86
N HIS A 2 -31.66 -16.83 16.87
CA HIS A 2 -30.45 -16.52 17.66
C HIS A 2 -29.11 -16.58 16.90
N SER A 3 -29.00 -17.43 15.87
CA SER A 3 -27.78 -17.54 15.04
C SER A 3 -27.51 -16.30 14.18
N ALA A 4 -28.54 -15.65 13.66
CA ALA A 4 -28.40 -14.41 12.87
C ALA A 4 -27.94 -13.23 13.74
N ILE A 5 -28.43 -13.15 14.97
CA ILE A 5 -28.06 -12.10 15.94
C ILE A 5 -26.60 -12.29 16.37
N LEU A 6 -26.16 -13.51 16.68
CA LEU A 6 -24.77 -13.82 17.03
C LEU A 6 -23.78 -13.52 15.89
N LEU A 7 -24.16 -13.83 14.64
CA LEU A 7 -23.35 -13.49 13.47
C LEU A 7 -23.29 -11.98 13.26
N SER A 8 -24.42 -11.27 13.33
CA SER A 8 -24.42 -9.80 13.19
C SER A 8 -23.57 -9.12 14.28
N ALA A 9 -23.61 -9.63 15.51
CA ALA A 9 -22.78 -9.15 16.61
C ALA A 9 -21.28 -9.47 16.42
N GLY A 10 -20.96 -10.66 15.91
CA GLY A 10 -19.59 -11.04 15.56
C GLY A 10 -19.02 -10.21 14.40
N LEU A 11 -19.85 -9.88 13.40
CA LEU A 11 -19.49 -9.03 12.27
C LEU A 11 -19.32 -7.57 12.66
N LEU A 12 -20.17 -7.06 13.56
CA LEU A 12 -19.96 -5.78 14.21
C LEU A 12 -18.66 -5.78 15.01
N GLY A 13 -18.39 -6.82 15.79
CA GLY A 13 -17.14 -7.00 16.53
C GLY A 13 -15.88 -7.02 15.64
N LEU A 14 -15.93 -7.66 14.48
CA LEU A 14 -14.85 -7.66 13.50
C LEU A 14 -14.68 -6.30 12.81
N SER A 15 -15.78 -5.59 12.56
CA SER A 15 -15.72 -4.21 12.03
C SER A 15 -15.13 -3.24 13.04
N VAL A 16 -15.47 -3.39 14.33
CA VAL A 16 -14.98 -2.55 15.44
C VAL A 16 -13.51 -2.87 15.76
N THR A 17 -13.12 -4.13 15.76
CA THR A 17 -11.70 -4.50 15.94
C THR A 17 -10.84 -4.09 14.75
N GLY A 18 -11.40 -4.15 13.53
CA GLY A 18 -10.80 -3.55 12.34
C GLY A 18 -10.63 -2.03 12.49
N PHE A 19 -11.65 -1.32 12.97
CA PHE A 19 -11.62 0.12 13.21
C PHE A 19 -10.65 0.56 14.32
N LEU A 20 -10.47 -0.26 15.36
CA LEU A 20 -9.55 0.00 16.47
C LEU A 20 -8.09 -0.32 16.12
N SER A 21 -7.83 -1.14 15.11
CA SER A 21 -6.49 -1.33 14.59
C SER A 21 -6.04 -0.10 13.78
N SER A 22 -4.74 0.22 13.75
CA SER A 22 -4.17 1.34 12.95
C SER A 22 -4.43 1.22 11.43
N TYR A 23 -5.07 0.12 11.03
CA TYR A 23 -5.50 -0.20 9.70
C TYR A 23 -6.94 0.34 9.52
N ARG A 24 -7.15 1.32 8.64
CA ARG A 24 -8.50 1.87 8.37
C ARG A 24 -9.13 1.11 7.21
N PRO A 25 -9.96 0.09 7.45
CA PRO A 25 -10.49 -0.67 6.35
C PRO A 25 -11.58 0.12 5.64
N VAL A 26 -11.41 0.33 4.34
CA VAL A 26 -12.37 1.11 3.53
C VAL A 26 -13.46 0.17 3.02
N LEU A 27 -13.09 -1.04 2.60
CA LEU A 27 -14.02 -1.98 1.95
C LEU A 27 -14.75 -2.88 2.94
N LEU A 28 -14.19 -3.19 4.12
CA LEU A 28 -14.84 -4.08 5.10
C LEU A 28 -16.17 -3.52 5.62
N SER A 29 -16.25 -2.21 5.83
CA SER A 29 -17.49 -1.56 6.28
C SER A 29 -18.62 -1.68 5.24
N LEU A 30 -18.28 -1.59 3.94
CA LEU A 30 -19.23 -1.84 2.86
C LEU A 30 -19.57 -3.32 2.75
N GLY A 31 -18.59 -4.20 2.90
CA GLY A 31 -18.78 -5.65 2.87
C GLY A 31 -19.73 -6.15 3.97
N SER A 32 -19.64 -5.59 5.18
CA SER A 32 -20.54 -5.93 6.28
C SER A 32 -21.98 -5.45 6.04
N LEU A 33 -22.17 -4.32 5.38
CA LEU A 33 -23.50 -3.87 4.98
C LEU A 33 -24.12 -4.77 3.91
N VAL A 34 -23.33 -5.18 2.91
CA VAL A 34 -23.78 -6.09 1.85
C VAL A 34 -24.11 -7.48 2.42
N SER A 35 -23.37 -7.93 3.43
CA SER A 35 -23.59 -9.25 4.03
C SER A 35 -24.90 -9.36 4.82
N LEU A 36 -25.44 -8.24 5.32
CA LEU A 36 -26.77 -8.19 5.95
C LEU A 36 -27.92 -8.48 4.97
N ILE A 37 -27.71 -8.26 3.68
CA ILE A 37 -28.71 -8.49 2.63
C ILE A 37 -28.70 -9.97 2.19
N LEU A 38 -27.64 -10.72 2.51
CA LEU A 38 -27.49 -12.12 2.10
C LEU A 38 -28.27 -13.03 3.06
N PRO A 39 -29.23 -13.84 2.57
CA PRO A 39 -30.07 -14.67 3.42
C PRO A 39 -29.31 -15.85 4.05
N SER A 40 -28.20 -16.28 3.42
CA SER A 40 -27.35 -17.34 3.95
C SER A 40 -26.11 -16.75 4.63
N HIS A 41 -25.97 -17.06 5.91
CA HIS A 41 -24.81 -16.72 6.74
C HIS A 41 -23.48 -17.22 6.15
N ILE A 42 -23.49 -18.32 5.40
CA ILE A 42 -22.28 -18.88 4.81
C ILE A 42 -21.83 -18.07 3.59
N VAL A 43 -22.77 -17.60 2.78
CA VAL A 43 -22.45 -16.67 1.68
C VAL A 43 -21.96 -15.34 2.27
N ALA A 44 -22.59 -14.86 3.34
CA ALA A 44 -22.14 -13.67 4.07
C ALA A 44 -20.70 -13.81 4.59
N MET A 45 -20.35 -14.92 5.26
CA MET A 45 -18.97 -15.15 5.71
C MET A 45 -17.96 -15.22 4.56
N SER A 46 -18.27 -15.98 3.51
CA SER A 46 -17.37 -16.16 2.37
C SER A 46 -17.08 -14.83 1.67
N THR A 47 -18.13 -14.03 1.44
CA THR A 47 -18.00 -12.67 0.86
C THR A 47 -17.21 -11.73 1.77
N LEU A 48 -17.38 -11.81 3.08
CA LEU A 48 -16.62 -10.99 4.02
C LEU A 48 -15.13 -11.34 4.08
N LEU A 49 -14.79 -12.63 4.06
CA LEU A 49 -13.38 -13.07 3.97
C LEU A 49 -12.74 -12.52 2.69
N MET A 50 -13.46 -12.58 1.57
CA MET A 50 -12.98 -12.02 0.31
C MET A 50 -12.80 -10.50 0.37
N VAL A 51 -13.80 -9.76 0.88
CA VAL A 51 -13.71 -8.30 1.04
C VAL A 51 -12.55 -7.92 1.96
N TRP A 52 -12.31 -8.69 3.02
CA TRP A 52 -11.16 -8.49 3.89
C TRP A 52 -9.83 -8.65 3.14
N GLY A 53 -9.68 -9.75 2.40
CA GLY A 53 -8.50 -9.99 1.56
C GLY A 53 -8.28 -8.84 0.58
N LEU A 54 -9.35 -8.40 -0.09
CA LEU A 54 -9.28 -7.30 -1.06
C LEU A 54 -8.86 -5.98 -0.42
N ASP A 55 -9.38 -5.66 0.76
CA ASP A 55 -9.01 -4.45 1.46
C ASP A 55 -7.51 -4.45 1.82
N THR A 56 -6.99 -5.56 2.35
CA THR A 56 -5.55 -5.72 2.66
C THR A 56 -4.65 -5.63 1.44
N PHE A 57 -5.09 -6.22 0.33
CA PHE A 57 -4.40 -6.09 -0.95
C PHE A 57 -4.38 -4.64 -1.43
N TRP A 58 -5.53 -3.96 -1.39
CA TRP A 58 -5.68 -2.58 -1.85
C TRP A 58 -4.83 -1.58 -1.05
N THR A 59 -4.85 -1.68 0.27
CA THR A 59 -4.04 -0.82 1.14
C THR A 59 -2.54 -1.05 0.94
N SER A 60 -2.12 -2.30 0.74
CA SER A 60 -0.71 -2.63 0.41
C SER A 60 -0.29 -1.96 -0.90
N ARG A 61 -1.18 -1.96 -1.90
CA ARG A 61 -0.95 -1.29 -3.19
C ARG A 61 -0.87 0.23 -3.06
N LEU A 62 -1.77 0.84 -2.28
CA LEU A 62 -1.74 2.27 -1.99
C LEU A 62 -0.46 2.70 -1.24
N GLN A 63 0.00 1.88 -0.29
CA GLN A 63 1.26 2.14 0.43
C GLN A 63 2.46 2.12 -0.52
N ARG A 64 2.55 1.10 -1.39
CA ARG A 64 3.58 1.02 -2.44
C ARG A 64 3.56 2.26 -3.34
N GLN A 65 2.38 2.64 -3.84
CA GLN A 65 2.24 3.83 -4.69
C GLN A 65 2.69 5.12 -3.99
N ARG A 66 2.36 5.30 -2.70
CA ARG A 66 2.79 6.46 -1.92
C ARG A 66 4.30 6.51 -1.76
N GLN A 67 4.95 5.38 -1.50
CA GLN A 67 6.40 5.34 -1.39
C GLN A 67 7.08 5.65 -2.72
N GLU A 68 6.55 5.15 -3.83
CA GLU A 68 7.07 5.48 -5.15
C GLU A 68 6.97 6.97 -5.47
N LEU A 69 5.84 7.60 -5.11
CA LEU A 69 5.68 9.04 -5.22
C LEU A 69 6.69 9.78 -4.34
N ASN A 70 6.85 9.37 -3.07
CA ASN A 70 7.84 9.96 -2.17
C ASN A 70 9.27 9.82 -2.70
N GLU A 71 9.61 8.70 -3.32
CA GLU A 71 10.92 8.49 -3.95
C GLU A 71 11.10 9.35 -5.21
N GLN A 72 10.06 9.54 -6.02
CA GLN A 72 10.10 10.45 -7.17
C GLN A 72 10.28 11.90 -6.73
N GLU A 73 9.53 12.33 -5.72
CA GLU A 73 9.68 13.65 -5.11
C GLU A 73 11.08 13.82 -4.52
N THR A 74 11.57 12.83 -3.78
CA THR A 74 12.93 12.84 -3.21
C THR A 74 13.98 12.97 -4.31
N GLU A 75 13.91 12.18 -5.37
CA GLU A 75 14.90 12.25 -6.45
C GLU A 75 14.89 13.63 -7.13
N LEU A 76 13.70 14.16 -7.42
CA LEU A 76 13.54 15.47 -8.04
C LEU A 76 14.07 16.58 -7.12
N PHE A 77 13.81 16.48 -5.81
CA PHE A 77 14.40 17.35 -4.80
C PHE A 77 15.92 17.27 -4.82
N LEU A 78 16.50 16.06 -4.72
CA LEU A 78 17.95 15.86 -4.71
C LEU A 78 18.62 16.37 -5.99
N ARG A 79 17.99 16.19 -7.16
CA ARG A 79 18.47 16.76 -8.44
C ARG A 79 18.43 18.28 -8.46
N ARG A 80 17.45 18.91 -7.82
CA ARG A 80 17.42 20.37 -7.67
C ARG A 80 18.49 20.84 -6.68
N LEU A 81 18.63 20.15 -5.55
CA LEU A 81 19.64 20.42 -4.54
C LEU A 81 21.06 20.32 -5.10
N SER A 82 21.38 19.25 -5.84
CA SER A 82 22.68 19.09 -6.50
C SER A 82 22.99 20.25 -7.45
N ARG A 83 22.02 20.70 -8.25
CA ARG A 83 22.19 21.85 -9.16
C ARG A 83 22.41 23.15 -8.40
N MET A 84 21.68 23.38 -7.32
CA MET A 84 21.83 24.59 -6.50
C MET A 84 23.15 24.59 -5.73
N LEU A 85 23.58 23.43 -5.22
CA LEU A 85 24.88 23.27 -4.58
C LEU A 85 26.03 23.61 -5.53
N LYS A 86 25.99 23.10 -6.77
CA LYS A 86 26.95 23.45 -7.82
C LYS A 86 27.01 24.96 -8.11
N ALA A 87 25.85 25.62 -8.08
CA ALA A 87 25.75 27.05 -8.39
C ALA A 87 26.16 27.97 -7.23
N ARG A 88 25.79 27.62 -6.00
CA ARG A 88 25.97 28.46 -4.80
C ARG A 88 27.19 28.11 -3.97
N GLY A 89 27.71 26.89 -4.08
CA GLY A 89 28.86 26.38 -3.31
C GLY A 89 28.59 26.14 -1.83
N SER A 90 27.37 26.40 -1.33
CA SER A 90 27.01 26.21 0.08
C SER A 90 25.59 25.63 0.21
N LEU A 91 25.47 24.66 1.11
CA LEU A 91 24.23 23.94 1.39
C LEU A 91 23.14 24.86 1.94
N ALA A 92 23.51 25.80 2.82
CA ALA A 92 22.55 26.74 3.41
C ALA A 92 21.86 27.59 2.35
N TYR A 93 22.63 28.17 1.42
CA TYR A 93 22.05 28.96 0.31
C TYR A 93 21.25 28.11 -0.67
N ALA A 94 21.71 26.89 -0.95
CA ALA A 94 20.99 25.97 -1.82
C ALA A 94 19.62 25.58 -1.24
N LEU A 95 19.54 25.35 0.08
CA LEU A 95 18.29 25.03 0.77
C LEU A 95 17.38 26.24 0.93
N ASP A 96 17.91 27.43 1.20
CA ASP A 96 17.13 28.68 1.24
C ASP A 96 16.45 28.95 -0.11
N ASP A 97 17.19 28.83 -1.23
CA ASP A 97 16.63 28.96 -2.58
C ASP A 97 15.54 27.90 -2.86
N LEU A 98 15.73 26.66 -2.38
CA LEU A 98 14.72 25.61 -2.53
C LEU A 98 13.49 25.81 -1.67
N GLY A 99 13.65 26.27 -0.41
CA GLY A 99 12.52 26.52 0.48
C GLY A 99 11.66 27.70 0.04
N ARG A 100 12.27 28.69 -0.64
CA ARG A 100 11.51 29.76 -1.33
C ARG A 100 10.70 29.24 -2.51
N ALA A 101 11.18 28.19 -3.18
CA ALA A 101 10.51 27.59 -4.33
C ALA A 101 9.46 26.53 -3.96
N ASP A 102 9.59 25.88 -2.80
CA ASP A 102 8.67 24.85 -2.31
C ASP A 102 8.28 25.13 -0.86
N SER A 103 7.07 25.65 -0.67
CA SER A 103 6.52 26.03 0.65
C SER A 103 6.35 24.87 1.62
N ARG A 104 6.52 23.62 1.16
CA ARG A 104 6.50 22.44 2.02
C ARG A 104 7.79 22.28 2.82
N ILE A 105 8.87 22.95 2.40
CA ILE A 105 10.18 22.89 3.06
C ILE A 105 10.21 23.95 4.15
N GLN A 106 10.27 23.51 5.41
CA GLN A 106 10.51 24.42 6.53
C GLN A 106 11.99 24.75 6.61
N LEU A 107 12.31 26.05 6.54
CA LEU A 107 13.67 26.54 6.65
C LEU A 107 14.07 26.68 8.12
N TYR A 108 15.29 26.24 8.44
CA TYR A 108 15.91 26.40 9.75
C TYR A 108 17.25 27.12 9.62
N ALA A 109 17.74 27.64 10.73
CA ALA A 109 19.10 28.20 10.80
C ALA A 109 20.16 27.15 10.44
N GLU A 110 19.94 25.90 10.84
CA GLU A 110 20.82 24.77 10.54
C GLU A 110 20.33 24.00 9.30
N PRO A 111 21.11 23.93 8.21
CA PRO A 111 20.68 23.25 6.97
C PRO A 111 20.47 21.74 7.16
N GLU A 112 21.18 21.14 8.10
CA GLU A 112 21.08 19.73 8.45
C GLU A 112 19.70 19.39 9.02
N ARG A 113 19.13 20.30 9.82
CA ARG A 113 17.80 20.14 10.42
C ARG A 113 16.70 20.16 9.37
N VAL A 114 16.86 20.96 8.31
CA VAL A 114 15.96 20.93 7.15
C VAL A 114 15.97 19.55 6.51
N LEU A 115 17.16 18.97 6.27
CA LEU A 115 17.28 17.65 5.67
C LEU A 115 16.75 16.53 6.58
N ASP A 116 16.93 16.65 7.89
CA ASP A 116 16.34 15.73 8.86
C ASP A 116 14.81 15.76 8.83
N GLU A 117 14.18 16.94 8.81
CA GLU A 117 12.71 17.03 8.74
C GLU A 117 12.18 16.49 7.41
N LEU A 118 12.84 16.80 6.30
CA LEU A 118 12.51 16.21 4.99
C LEU A 118 12.66 14.68 5.01
N SER A 119 13.61 14.15 5.78
CA SER A 119 13.78 12.71 5.93
C SER A 119 12.66 12.02 6.72
N LEU A 120 12.01 12.75 7.64
CA LEU A 120 10.82 12.29 8.34
C LEU A 120 9.57 12.40 7.43
N GLN A 121 9.47 13.47 6.64
CA GLN A 121 8.33 13.72 5.76
C GLN A 121 8.24 12.71 4.60
N TRP A 122 9.33 12.52 3.85
CA TRP A 122 9.34 11.60 2.71
C TRP A 122 9.64 10.15 3.11
N SER A 123 10.33 9.94 4.24
CA SER A 123 10.68 8.62 4.79
C SER A 123 11.44 7.71 3.82
N THR A 124 12.21 8.28 2.88
CA THR A 124 13.01 7.51 1.92
C THR A 124 14.44 7.33 2.42
N ASP A 125 15.08 6.20 2.11
CA ASP A 125 16.47 5.97 2.54
C ASP A 125 17.44 6.95 1.88
N ALA A 126 17.16 7.35 0.64
CA ALA A 126 17.98 8.31 -0.09
C ALA A 126 18.14 9.64 0.65
N ILE A 127 17.04 10.23 1.13
CA ILE A 127 17.12 11.49 1.87
C ILE A 127 17.74 11.29 3.26
N ARG A 128 17.54 10.13 3.91
CA ARG A 128 18.19 9.81 5.20
C ARG A 128 19.71 9.70 5.05
N VAL A 129 20.18 9.07 3.98
CA VAL A 129 21.62 8.99 3.66
C VAL A 129 22.18 10.38 3.38
N VAL A 130 21.46 11.24 2.66
CA VAL A 130 21.91 12.61 2.39
C VAL A 130 21.90 13.48 3.66
N ALA A 131 20.86 13.39 4.49
CA ALA A 131 20.76 14.11 5.76
C ALA A 131 21.88 13.72 6.73
N SER A 132 22.12 12.42 6.90
CA SER A 132 23.24 11.93 7.71
C SER A 132 24.58 12.36 7.13
N SER A 133 24.77 12.28 5.81
CA SER A 133 26.01 12.70 5.13
C SER A 133 26.27 14.20 5.26
N ALA A 134 25.23 15.03 5.27
CA ALA A 134 25.35 16.47 5.48
C ALA A 134 25.98 16.79 6.85
N LYS A 135 25.52 16.10 7.91
CA LYS A 135 26.09 16.23 9.27
C LYS A 135 27.57 15.86 9.34
N TRP A 136 27.98 14.86 8.57
CA TRP A 136 29.39 14.47 8.49
C TRP A 136 30.21 15.48 7.67
N ALA A 137 29.66 15.98 6.56
CA ALA A 137 30.33 16.95 5.70
C ALA A 137 30.56 18.29 6.40
N ASP A 138 29.62 18.74 7.23
CA ASP A 138 29.77 19.97 8.04
C ASP A 138 30.88 19.82 9.08
N ARG A 139 30.92 18.67 9.79
CA ARG A 139 31.88 18.41 10.86
C ARG A 139 33.32 18.16 10.38
N TYR A 140 33.48 17.41 9.31
CA TYR A 140 34.79 16.89 8.88
C TYR A 140 35.30 17.53 7.59
N GLY A 141 34.49 18.36 6.95
CA GLY A 141 34.71 18.80 5.58
C GLY A 141 34.43 17.67 4.59
N GLY A 142 33.98 18.04 3.39
CA GLY A 142 33.67 17.09 2.34
C GLY A 142 32.69 17.66 1.33
N SER A 143 32.67 17.07 0.14
CA SER A 143 31.71 17.45 -0.89
C SER A 143 30.45 16.60 -0.78
N LEU A 144 29.38 17.20 -0.24
CA LEU A 144 28.04 16.60 -0.24
C LEU A 144 27.52 16.38 -1.66
N GLU A 145 28.00 17.15 -2.64
CA GLU A 145 27.64 17.04 -4.05
C GLU A 145 27.88 15.64 -4.60
N ASN A 146 29.07 15.07 -4.37
CA ASN A 146 29.44 13.73 -4.84
C ASN A 146 28.52 12.65 -4.24
N ILE A 147 28.14 12.82 -2.98
CA ILE A 147 27.24 11.89 -2.27
C ILE A 147 25.84 11.98 -2.86
N ILE A 148 25.32 13.20 -3.07
CA ILE A 148 24.00 13.41 -3.68
C ILE A 148 23.97 12.83 -5.09
N GLU A 149 25.00 13.05 -5.91
CA GLU A 149 25.08 12.47 -7.25
C GLU A 149 25.09 10.94 -7.24
N HIS A 150 25.85 10.35 -6.31
CA HIS A 150 25.88 8.90 -6.14
C HIS A 150 24.51 8.35 -5.73
N VAL A 151 23.83 9.01 -4.80
CA VAL A 151 22.47 8.64 -4.35
C VAL A 151 21.47 8.77 -5.51
N ILE A 152 21.50 9.86 -6.28
CA ILE A 152 20.63 10.03 -7.46
C ILE A 152 20.87 8.92 -8.47
N LYS A 153 22.13 8.59 -8.76
CA LYS A 153 22.49 7.51 -9.69
C LYS A 153 21.97 6.16 -9.18
N HIS A 154 22.13 5.87 -7.90
CA HIS A 154 21.62 4.66 -7.28
C HIS A 154 20.09 4.58 -7.33
N MET A 155 19.37 5.68 -7.06
CA MET A 155 17.92 5.75 -7.20
C MET A 155 17.45 5.53 -8.64
N ALA A 156 18.15 6.11 -9.62
CA ALA A 156 17.82 5.93 -11.03
C ALA A 156 18.01 4.46 -11.47
N LEU A 157 19.08 3.82 -11.00
CA LEU A 157 19.31 2.38 -11.21
C LEU A 157 18.22 1.55 -10.53
N SER A 158 17.97 1.75 -9.23
CA SER A 158 16.97 0.97 -8.49
C SER A 158 15.56 1.13 -9.08
N ARG A 159 15.21 2.32 -9.61
CA ARG A 159 13.96 2.54 -10.33
C ARG A 159 13.90 1.73 -11.62
N ARG A 160 14.96 1.69 -12.41
CA ARG A 160 15.00 0.91 -13.67
C ARG A 160 14.79 -0.58 -13.40
N TRP A 161 15.47 -1.12 -12.38
CA TRP A 161 15.33 -2.51 -11.97
C TRP A 161 13.90 -2.82 -11.49
N ARG A 162 13.32 -1.94 -10.66
CA ARG A 162 11.92 -2.10 -10.21
C ARG A 162 10.92 -1.96 -11.34
N PHE A 163 11.15 -1.07 -12.30
CA PHE A 163 10.26 -0.91 -13.45
C PHE A 163 10.20 -2.16 -14.32
N GLN A 164 11.33 -2.82 -14.54
CA GLN A 164 11.35 -4.10 -15.26
C GLN A 164 10.56 -5.18 -14.53
N ARG A 165 10.79 -5.35 -13.21
CA ARG A 165 10.04 -6.32 -12.40
C ARG A 165 8.53 -6.01 -12.36
N ARG A 166 8.15 -4.73 -12.32
CA ARG A 166 6.74 -4.31 -12.31
C ARG A 166 5.96 -4.75 -13.53
N LEU A 167 6.57 -4.78 -14.72
CA LEU A 167 5.84 -5.21 -15.91
C LEU A 167 5.43 -6.69 -15.77
N GLU A 168 6.32 -7.51 -15.24
CA GLU A 168 6.04 -8.93 -14.94
C GLU A 168 5.04 -9.05 -13.78
N GLU A 169 5.28 -8.35 -12.68
CA GLU A 169 4.41 -8.36 -11.50
C GLU A 169 3.00 -7.85 -11.79
N MET A 170 2.81 -6.78 -12.58
CA MET A 170 1.47 -6.25 -12.90
C MET A 170 0.62 -7.28 -13.65
N THR A 171 1.22 -8.06 -14.54
CA THR A 171 0.50 -9.14 -15.23
C THR A 171 0.08 -10.24 -14.26
N LEU A 172 0.98 -10.63 -13.34
CA LEU A 172 0.68 -11.60 -12.28
C LEU A 172 -0.38 -11.09 -11.30
N GLU A 173 -0.24 -9.86 -10.81
CA GLU A 173 -1.18 -9.18 -9.91
C GLU A 173 -2.59 -9.15 -10.52
N SER A 174 -2.71 -8.75 -11.79
CA SER A 174 -4.02 -8.69 -12.47
C SER A 174 -4.65 -10.08 -12.64
N THR A 175 -3.84 -11.09 -12.99
CA THR A 175 -4.31 -12.47 -13.15
C THR A 175 -4.81 -13.04 -11.83
N VAL A 176 -4.04 -12.86 -10.75
CA VAL A 176 -4.40 -13.30 -9.40
C VAL A 176 -5.66 -12.60 -8.91
N PHE A 177 -5.78 -11.29 -9.15
CA PHE A 177 -6.97 -10.53 -8.81
C PHE A 177 -8.21 -11.08 -9.54
N ILE A 178 -8.12 -11.33 -10.84
CA ILE A 178 -9.22 -11.91 -11.62
C ILE A 178 -9.58 -13.30 -11.10
N LEU A 179 -8.60 -14.17 -10.86
CA LEU A 179 -8.82 -15.54 -10.37
C LEU A 179 -9.44 -15.57 -8.97
N THR A 180 -9.06 -14.64 -8.08
CA THR A 180 -9.64 -14.55 -6.73
C THR A 180 -11.08 -14.04 -6.72
N LEU A 181 -11.44 -13.19 -7.69
CA LEU A 181 -12.79 -12.67 -7.90
C LEU A 181 -13.71 -13.62 -8.67
N ALA A 182 -13.15 -14.45 -9.56
CA ALA A 182 -13.92 -15.30 -10.46
C ALA A 182 -15.00 -16.15 -9.77
N PRO A 183 -14.75 -16.84 -8.63
CA PRO A 183 -15.78 -17.63 -7.96
C PRO A 183 -17.00 -16.81 -7.56
N TYR A 184 -16.80 -15.56 -7.13
CA TYR A 184 -17.88 -14.66 -6.69
C TYR A 184 -18.65 -14.10 -7.88
N VAL A 185 -17.96 -13.79 -8.97
CA VAL A 185 -18.60 -13.38 -10.24
C VAL A 185 -19.44 -14.53 -10.78
N VAL A 186 -18.92 -15.76 -10.77
CA VAL A 186 -19.68 -16.96 -11.19
C VAL A 186 -20.89 -17.18 -10.29
N LEU A 187 -20.75 -17.06 -8.96
CA LEU A 187 -21.90 -17.16 -8.05
C LEU A 187 -22.96 -16.10 -8.31
N LEU A 188 -22.56 -14.87 -8.59
CA LEU A 188 -23.46 -13.78 -8.94
C LEU A 188 -24.18 -14.07 -10.27
N LEU A 189 -23.44 -14.55 -11.28
CA LEU A 189 -24.02 -14.97 -12.56
C LEU A 189 -25.00 -16.14 -12.39
N LEU A 190 -24.66 -17.14 -11.56
CA LEU A 190 -25.57 -18.26 -11.26
C LEU A 190 -26.85 -17.79 -10.58
N LYS A 191 -26.74 -16.84 -9.64
CA LYS A 191 -27.91 -16.24 -8.97
C LYS A 191 -28.82 -15.53 -9.98
N MET A 192 -28.26 -14.84 -10.96
CA MET A 192 -29.03 -14.10 -11.97
C MET A 192 -29.59 -14.99 -13.08
N ALA A 193 -28.79 -15.93 -13.59
CA ALA A 193 -29.14 -16.76 -14.73
C ALA A 193 -29.99 -17.99 -14.34
N ILE A 194 -29.71 -18.62 -13.20
CA ILE A 194 -30.34 -19.88 -12.77
C ILE A 194 -30.64 -19.86 -11.26
N PRO A 195 -31.61 -19.04 -10.81
CA PRO A 195 -31.88 -18.83 -9.38
C PRO A 195 -32.30 -20.10 -8.63
N THR A 196 -32.98 -21.03 -9.31
CA THR A 196 -33.38 -22.33 -8.74
C THR A 196 -32.16 -23.19 -8.38
N PHE A 197 -31.20 -23.30 -9.30
CA PHE A 197 -29.95 -24.02 -9.04
C PHE A 197 -29.14 -23.36 -7.93
N TYR A 198 -29.02 -22.04 -7.94
CA TYR A 198 -28.36 -21.28 -6.88
C TYR A 198 -28.98 -21.54 -5.50
N GLY A 199 -30.32 -21.58 -5.41
CA GLY A 199 -31.04 -21.91 -4.19
C GLY A 199 -30.73 -23.32 -3.68
N VAL A 200 -30.71 -24.32 -4.58
CA VAL A 200 -30.34 -25.69 -4.22
C VAL A 200 -28.87 -25.77 -3.78
N PHE A 201 -27.96 -25.13 -4.51
CA PHE A 201 -26.54 -25.10 -4.17
C PHE A 201 -26.31 -24.57 -2.75
N ILE A 202 -26.91 -23.43 -2.42
CA ILE A 202 -26.81 -22.85 -1.07
C ILE A 202 -27.61 -23.64 -0.03
N GLY A 203 -28.64 -24.37 -0.41
CA GLY A 203 -29.39 -25.23 0.52
C GLY A 203 -28.63 -26.50 0.93
N THR A 204 -27.62 -26.92 0.16
CA THR A 204 -26.92 -28.20 0.40
C THR A 204 -25.67 -28.03 1.26
N GLY A 205 -25.37 -29.04 2.09
CA GLY A 205 -24.13 -29.08 2.88
C GLY A 205 -22.86 -29.01 2.02
N LEU A 206 -22.88 -29.63 0.83
CA LEU A 206 -21.75 -29.59 -0.11
C LEU A 206 -21.51 -28.17 -0.65
N GLY A 207 -22.56 -27.44 -1.04
CA GLY A 207 -22.41 -26.06 -1.50
C GLY A 207 -21.87 -25.14 -0.41
N HIS A 208 -22.27 -25.34 0.84
CA HIS A 208 -21.69 -24.63 1.98
C HIS A 208 -20.18 -24.86 2.13
N VAL A 209 -19.73 -26.12 2.07
CA VAL A 209 -18.30 -26.46 2.14
C VAL A 209 -17.53 -25.78 1.00
N MET A 210 -18.06 -25.83 -0.23
CA MET A 210 -17.44 -25.18 -1.39
C MET A 210 -17.33 -23.66 -1.25
N LEU A 211 -18.37 -23.00 -0.73
CA LEU A 211 -18.37 -21.56 -0.49
C LEU A 211 -17.37 -21.12 0.57
N ILE A 212 -17.27 -21.88 1.68
CA ILE A 212 -16.30 -21.61 2.75
C ILE A 212 -14.89 -21.80 2.22
N LEU A 213 -14.64 -22.91 1.53
CA LEU A 213 -13.33 -23.23 0.96
C LEU A 213 -12.91 -22.18 -0.08
N SER A 214 -13.81 -21.75 -0.96
CA SER A 214 -13.57 -20.64 -1.88
C SER A 214 -13.28 -19.33 -1.14
N GLY A 215 -13.99 -19.05 -0.05
CA GLY A 215 -13.76 -17.93 0.86
C GLY A 215 -12.34 -17.89 1.40
N ILE A 216 -11.93 -19.01 2.00
CA ILE A 216 -10.62 -19.18 2.63
C ILE A 216 -9.50 -19.10 1.58
N ILE A 217 -9.65 -19.78 0.43
CA ILE A 217 -8.62 -19.77 -0.62
C ILE A 217 -8.44 -18.34 -1.17
N SER A 218 -9.52 -17.65 -1.53
CA SER A 218 -9.41 -16.27 -2.04
C SER A 218 -8.79 -15.34 -0.99
N PHE A 219 -9.16 -15.49 0.28
CA PHE A 219 -8.56 -14.72 1.37
C PHE A 219 -7.06 -15.00 1.51
N LEU A 220 -6.65 -16.27 1.57
CA LEU A 220 -5.25 -16.66 1.73
C LEU A 220 -4.39 -16.18 0.56
N VAL A 221 -4.87 -16.33 -0.67
CA VAL A 221 -4.15 -15.84 -1.85
C VAL A 221 -3.94 -14.33 -1.75
N LEU A 222 -4.98 -13.56 -1.43
CA LEU A 222 -4.87 -12.11 -1.27
C LEU A 222 -3.93 -11.71 -0.11
N GLN A 223 -3.93 -12.46 1.01
CA GLN A 223 -3.01 -12.23 2.12
C GLN A 223 -1.55 -12.50 1.74
N ILE A 224 -1.28 -13.60 1.03
CA ILE A 224 0.07 -13.95 0.57
C ILE A 224 0.59 -12.85 -0.37
N PHE A 225 -0.23 -12.39 -1.30
CA PHE A 225 0.14 -11.30 -2.22
C PHE A 225 0.34 -9.97 -1.49
N SER A 226 -0.56 -9.62 -0.55
CA SER A 226 -0.39 -8.44 0.29
C SER A 226 0.90 -8.50 1.11
N TRP A 227 1.25 -9.67 1.65
CA TRP A 227 2.50 -9.87 2.39
C TRP A 227 3.72 -9.74 1.48
N HIS A 228 3.67 -10.33 0.28
CA HIS A 228 4.72 -10.20 -0.72
C HIS A 228 4.99 -8.73 -1.10
N ILE A 229 3.93 -7.98 -1.42
CA ILE A 229 4.02 -6.54 -1.72
C ILE A 229 4.63 -5.75 -0.56
N ARG A 230 4.24 -6.04 0.68
CA ARG A 230 4.76 -5.36 1.88
C ARG A 230 6.24 -5.66 2.15
N ASN A 231 6.70 -6.85 1.81
CA ASN A 231 8.09 -7.23 2.00
C ASN A 231 9.02 -6.63 0.95
N GLU A 232 8.58 -6.49 -0.30
CA GLU A 232 9.37 -5.79 -1.33
C GLU A 232 9.62 -4.32 -1.00
N VAL A 233 8.67 -3.74 -0.27
CA VAL A 233 8.68 -2.35 0.16
C VAL A 233 9.68 -2.11 1.30
N ARG A 234 10.01 -3.12 2.09
CA ARG A 234 10.97 -2.98 3.19
C ARG A 234 12.39 -3.26 2.65
N PRO A 235 13.25 -2.23 2.56
CA PRO A 235 14.65 -2.41 2.16
C PRO A 235 15.44 -3.23 3.19
#